data_AF-A0A7Y5VMS5-F1
#
_entry.id   AF-A0A7Y5VMS5-F1
#
_cell.length_a   1.000
_cell.length_b   1.000
_cell.length_c   1.000
_cell.angle_alpha   90.00
_cell.angle_beta   90.00
_cell.angle_gamma   90.00
#
_symmetry.space_group_name_H-M   'P 1'
#
loop_
_entity.id
_entity.type
_entity.pdbx_description
1 polymer ?
#
loop_
_entity_poly.entity_id
_entity_poly.type
_entity_poly.pdbx_seq_one_letter_code
_entity_poly.pdbx_strand_id
1 'polypeptide(L)'
;MLFACPLFALHRSIVVTSIGNVPQSVKTSLERDTERLLAEIEHQTGLSYTGNVSLVLCGGNDDFLRHLSGYGAQGEYLGVAIAERESVALNLELIQRAGTSPESVYKHELCHLVLGANIARHLRPLWFEEGLAQWVSETPFESALSATGYISGTDVKPDSMDHISHMARDPAYMTSGYHHALAAIDDLESRFGPENVRALCDALKHATTSPAKTGFEQVFDGTMPRNFAAWEIDFIASRQRSFWMDALGFVGQYWFALIFLVATFFLFLALRKKRRREQLIVDNWNEQDELFQPDPEWSYEPEDFEAGFDGDEDWDEPDSQTPGEDGQKQPRQS
;
A
#
# COMPACT_ATOMS: atom_id res chain seq x y z
N MET A 1 50.14 19.37 -15.39
CA MET A 1 48.99 20.02 -16.05
C MET A 1 48.11 18.93 -16.63
N LEU A 2 47.05 18.56 -15.92
CA LEU A 2 46.01 17.65 -16.43
C LEU A 2 45.11 18.48 -17.34
N PHE A 3 45.16 18.24 -18.65
CA PHE A 3 44.21 18.82 -19.60
C PHE A 3 42.85 18.17 -19.33
N ALA A 4 41.93 18.93 -18.75
CA ALA A 4 40.52 18.56 -18.72
C ALA A 4 40.01 18.62 -20.17
N CYS A 5 39.92 17.46 -20.82
CA CYS A 5 39.16 17.36 -22.06
C CYS A 5 37.72 17.78 -21.74
N PRO A 6 37.17 18.81 -22.42
CA PRO A 6 35.76 19.10 -22.28
C PRO A 6 35.00 17.85 -22.72
N LEU A 7 34.27 17.24 -21.79
CA LEU A 7 33.25 16.26 -22.08
C LEU A 7 32.25 16.95 -23.00
N PHE A 8 32.40 16.75 -24.31
CA PHE A 8 31.37 17.08 -25.26
C PHE A 8 30.19 16.17 -24.92
N ALA A 9 29.22 16.72 -24.19
CA ALA A 9 27.94 16.05 -24.00
C ALA A 9 27.39 15.75 -25.40
N LEU A 10 27.30 14.46 -25.74
CA LEU A 10 26.64 14.04 -26.97
C LEU A 10 25.24 14.62 -26.95
N HIS A 11 24.97 15.53 -27.88
CA HIS A 11 23.70 16.22 -27.94
C HIS A 11 22.63 15.21 -28.37
N ARG A 12 21.76 14.80 -27.43
CA ARG A 12 20.61 13.96 -27.72
C ARG A 12 19.59 14.78 -28.50
N SER A 13 19.09 14.25 -29.62
CA SER A 13 17.97 14.88 -30.33
C SER A 13 16.64 14.34 -29.81
N ILE A 14 15.72 15.27 -29.51
CA ILE A 14 14.34 14.96 -29.14
C ILE A 14 13.47 15.47 -30.29
N VAL A 15 12.72 14.57 -30.93
CA VAL A 15 11.83 14.90 -32.04
C VAL A 15 10.41 14.64 -31.60
N VAL A 16 9.59 15.70 -31.54
CA VAL A 16 8.19 15.57 -31.13
C VAL A 16 7.25 15.74 -32.33
N THR A 17 6.57 14.65 -32.68
CA THR A 17 5.56 14.57 -33.73
C THR A 17 4.17 14.57 -33.12
N SER A 18 3.22 15.30 -33.73
CA SER A 18 1.83 15.35 -33.28
C SER A 18 0.91 14.85 -34.38
N ILE A 19 -0.02 13.96 -34.04
CA ILE A 19 -1.04 13.39 -34.93
C ILE A 19 -2.41 13.75 -34.34
N GLY A 20 -3.24 14.45 -35.11
CA GLY A 20 -4.55 14.91 -34.67
C GLY A 20 -4.49 16.19 -33.81
N ASN A 21 -5.52 16.41 -32.99
CA ASN A 21 -5.64 17.60 -32.15
C ASN A 21 -4.85 17.44 -30.83
N VAL A 22 -3.56 17.79 -30.86
CA VAL A 22 -2.68 17.74 -29.69
C VAL A 22 -2.50 19.15 -29.11
N PRO A 23 -2.79 19.38 -27.81
CA PRO A 23 -2.53 20.67 -27.18
C PRO A 23 -1.04 21.05 -27.23
N GLN A 24 -0.72 22.25 -27.73
CA GLN A 24 0.66 22.74 -27.81
C GLN A 24 1.36 22.81 -26.45
N SER A 25 0.60 23.03 -25.37
CA SER A 25 1.12 23.01 -23.99
C SER A 25 1.66 21.65 -23.58
N VAL A 26 0.96 20.56 -23.91
CA VAL A 26 1.40 19.18 -23.63
C VAL A 26 2.67 18.88 -24.40
N LYS A 27 2.70 19.20 -25.71
CA LYS A 27 3.88 19.03 -26.55
C LYS A 27 5.11 19.73 -25.96
N THR A 28 4.98 21.02 -25.65
CA THR A 28 6.09 21.84 -25.16
C THR A 28 6.56 21.38 -23.77
N SER A 29 5.65 20.94 -22.90
CA SER A 29 6.03 20.40 -21.59
C SER A 29 6.84 19.12 -21.73
N LEU A 30 6.33 18.11 -22.45
CA LEU A 30 7.01 16.82 -22.58
C LEU A 30 8.37 16.95 -23.28
N GLU A 31 8.48 17.81 -24.29
CA GLU A 31 9.74 18.11 -24.96
C GLU A 31 10.78 18.69 -23.98
N ARG A 32 10.39 19.72 -23.21
CA ARG A 32 11.24 20.35 -22.20
C ARG A 32 11.63 19.38 -21.09
N ASP A 33 10.69 18.54 -20.66
CA ASP A 33 10.83 17.72 -19.47
C ASP A 33 11.54 16.38 -19.75
N THR A 34 11.73 15.99 -21.02
CA THR A 34 12.36 14.70 -21.42
C THR A 34 13.72 14.47 -20.76
N GLU A 35 14.62 15.46 -20.76
CA GLU A 35 15.95 15.29 -20.14
C GLU A 35 15.88 15.11 -18.63
N ARG A 36 14.95 15.81 -17.95
CA ARG A 36 14.71 15.63 -16.52
C ARG A 36 14.20 14.23 -16.24
N LEU A 37 13.21 13.75 -17.01
CA LEU A 37 12.64 12.42 -16.84
C LEU A 37 13.69 11.32 -17.05
N LEU A 38 14.55 11.46 -18.05
CA LEU A 38 15.65 10.52 -18.28
C LEU A 38 16.68 10.53 -17.15
N ALA A 39 17.00 11.70 -16.59
CA ALA A 39 17.86 11.81 -15.41
C ALA A 39 17.24 11.16 -14.17
N GLU A 40 15.93 11.28 -13.97
CA GLU A 40 15.21 10.58 -12.90
C GLU A 40 15.25 9.07 -13.07
N ILE A 41 15.03 8.57 -14.30
CA ILE A 41 15.13 7.14 -14.63
C ILE A 41 16.55 6.64 -14.36
N GLU A 42 17.57 7.37 -14.79
CA GLU A 42 18.98 7.04 -14.55
C GLU A 42 19.30 7.03 -13.05
N HIS A 43 18.82 8.01 -12.29
CA HIS A 43 19.00 8.06 -10.84
C HIS A 43 18.36 6.86 -10.12
N GLN A 44 17.19 6.40 -10.57
CA GLN A 44 16.50 5.27 -9.94
C GLN A 44 17.07 3.92 -10.37
N THR A 45 17.41 3.74 -11.65
CA THR A 45 17.82 2.44 -12.23
C THR A 45 19.34 2.26 -12.34
N GLY A 46 20.11 3.35 -12.32
CA GLY A 46 21.53 3.35 -12.68
C GLY A 46 21.79 3.25 -14.20
N LEU A 47 20.74 3.23 -15.03
CA LEU A 47 20.85 3.06 -16.47
C LEU A 47 20.76 4.41 -17.19
N SER A 48 21.87 4.82 -17.79
CA SER A 48 21.91 5.95 -18.71
C SER A 48 21.31 5.59 -20.07
N TYR A 49 20.63 6.53 -20.71
CA TYR A 49 20.20 6.41 -22.11
C TYR A 49 20.98 7.42 -22.97
N THR A 50 21.53 7.02 -24.12
CA THR A 50 22.26 7.95 -25.01
C THR A 50 21.68 8.04 -26.42
N GLY A 51 20.65 7.25 -26.71
CA GLY A 51 19.94 7.26 -27.99
C GLY A 51 19.09 8.53 -28.16
N ASN A 52 18.53 8.74 -29.35
CA ASN A 52 17.58 9.82 -29.57
C ASN A 52 16.22 9.47 -28.96
N VAL A 53 15.29 10.43 -28.93
CA VAL A 53 13.91 10.15 -28.53
C VAL A 53 12.96 10.72 -29.57
N SER A 54 12.22 9.84 -30.24
CA SER A 54 11.10 10.19 -31.10
C SER A 54 9.79 10.08 -30.32
N LEU A 55 9.23 11.20 -29.88
CA LEU A 55 7.95 11.25 -29.18
C LEU A 55 6.81 11.52 -30.17
N VAL A 56 5.86 10.60 -30.26
CA VAL A 56 4.65 10.70 -31.08
C VAL A 56 3.44 10.91 -30.16
N LEU A 57 2.81 12.07 -30.30
CA LEU A 57 1.61 12.42 -29.54
C LEU A 57 0.37 12.22 -30.42
N CYS A 58 -0.51 11.31 -30.05
CA CYS A 58 -1.77 11.06 -30.75
C CYS A 58 -2.93 11.69 -29.96
N GLY A 59 -3.63 12.64 -30.57
CA GLY A 59 -4.73 13.35 -29.94
C GLY A 59 -5.97 12.49 -29.71
N GLY A 60 -6.21 11.50 -30.58
CA GLY A 60 -7.33 10.55 -30.46
C GLY A 60 -6.88 9.09 -30.58
N ASN A 61 -7.71 8.18 -30.06
CA ASN A 61 -7.44 6.75 -30.06
C ASN A 61 -7.32 6.16 -31.48
N ASP A 62 -8.12 6.64 -32.43
CA ASP A 62 -8.04 6.20 -33.82
C ASP A 62 -6.71 6.57 -34.49
N ASP A 63 -6.17 7.75 -34.18
CA ASP A 63 -4.87 8.19 -34.68
C ASP A 63 -3.74 7.35 -34.08
N PHE A 64 -3.87 7.01 -32.78
CA PHE A 64 -2.95 6.13 -32.08
C PHE A 64 -2.96 4.72 -32.67
N LEU A 65 -4.12 4.09 -32.83
CA LEU A 65 -4.24 2.75 -33.43
C LEU A 65 -3.78 2.73 -34.89
N ARG A 66 -4.03 3.80 -35.66
CA ARG A 66 -3.51 3.92 -37.03
C ARG A 66 -1.99 3.98 -37.05
N HIS A 67 -1.38 4.75 -36.13
CA HIS A 67 0.08 4.77 -35.96
C HIS A 67 0.60 3.38 -35.59
N LEU A 68 -0.08 2.68 -34.67
CA LEU A 68 0.31 1.34 -34.20
C LEU A 68 0.08 0.20 -35.20
N SER A 69 -0.81 0.37 -36.16
CA SER A 69 -1.14 -0.68 -37.15
C SER A 69 0.08 -1.17 -37.94
N GLY A 70 1.09 -0.31 -38.14
CA GLY A 70 2.37 -0.67 -38.78
C GLY A 70 3.27 -1.58 -37.95
N TYR A 71 2.92 -1.82 -36.68
CA TYR A 71 3.71 -2.56 -35.70
C TYR A 71 3.04 -3.84 -35.19
N GLY A 72 1.81 -4.12 -35.65
CA GLY A 72 1.06 -5.31 -35.23
C GLY A 72 0.53 -5.26 -33.80
N ALA A 73 0.60 -4.10 -33.13
CA ALA A 73 0.01 -3.92 -31.81
C ALA A 73 -1.52 -3.76 -31.93
N GLN A 74 -2.27 -4.50 -31.12
CA GLN A 74 -3.72 -4.44 -31.03
C GLN A 74 -4.09 -4.33 -29.54
N GLY A 75 -4.87 -3.32 -29.17
CA GLY A 75 -5.31 -3.12 -27.79
C GLY A 75 -5.49 -1.66 -27.43
N GLU A 76 -6.07 -1.41 -26.26
CA GLU A 76 -6.16 -0.07 -25.67
C GLU A 76 -4.95 0.17 -24.76
N TYR A 77 -3.97 0.91 -25.27
CA TYR A 77 -2.76 1.26 -24.53
C TYR A 77 -2.70 2.78 -24.31
N LEU A 78 -2.25 3.19 -23.12
CA LEU A 78 -2.01 4.60 -22.83
C LEU A 78 -0.77 5.14 -23.57
N GLY A 79 0.24 4.27 -23.71
CA GLY A 79 1.46 4.54 -24.44
C GLY A 79 2.08 3.25 -24.94
N VAL A 80 3.11 3.40 -25.77
CA VAL A 80 4.00 2.28 -26.13
C VAL A 80 5.39 2.79 -26.46
N ALA A 81 6.40 2.10 -25.93
CA ALA A 81 7.79 2.23 -26.32
C ALA A 81 8.17 1.21 -27.40
N ILE A 82 8.87 1.68 -28.44
CA ILE A 82 9.41 0.86 -29.52
C ILE A 82 10.92 1.05 -29.50
N ALA A 83 11.60 0.23 -28.69
CA ALA A 83 13.04 0.33 -28.41
C ALA A 83 13.89 0.34 -29.69
N GLU A 84 13.56 -0.51 -30.67
CA GLU A 84 14.30 -0.62 -31.95
C GLU A 84 14.21 0.65 -32.81
N ARG A 85 13.28 1.56 -32.49
CA ARG A 85 13.09 2.83 -33.18
C ARG A 85 13.35 4.05 -32.32
N GLU A 86 13.81 3.86 -31.09
CA GLU A 86 14.03 4.95 -30.14
C GLU A 86 12.78 5.84 -30.00
N SER A 87 11.58 5.23 -30.06
CA SER A 87 10.31 5.95 -30.21
C SER A 87 9.33 5.62 -29.11
N VAL A 88 8.64 6.64 -28.61
CA VAL A 88 7.47 6.50 -27.73
C VAL A 88 6.25 7.08 -28.43
N ALA A 89 5.12 6.38 -28.37
CA ALA A 89 3.83 6.92 -28.78
C ALA A 89 2.90 7.03 -27.58
N LEU A 90 2.17 8.15 -27.45
CA LEU A 90 1.20 8.37 -26.37
C LEU A 90 -0.21 8.58 -26.93
N ASN A 91 -1.20 7.98 -26.27
CA ASN A 91 -2.61 8.12 -26.56
C ASN A 91 -3.27 9.13 -25.61
N LEU A 92 -3.30 10.41 -26.01
CA LEU A 92 -3.72 11.49 -25.11
C LEU A 92 -5.20 11.40 -24.72
N GLU A 93 -6.05 10.88 -25.59
CA GLU A 93 -7.47 10.65 -25.28
C GLU A 93 -7.63 9.62 -24.16
N LEU A 94 -6.97 8.45 -24.28
CA LEU A 94 -7.04 7.42 -23.25
C LEU A 94 -6.38 7.86 -21.95
N ILE A 95 -5.26 8.58 -22.01
CA ILE A 95 -4.59 9.15 -20.84
C ILE A 95 -5.52 10.11 -20.09
N GLN A 96 -6.23 10.98 -20.82
CA GLN A 96 -7.21 11.88 -20.22
C GLN A 96 -8.38 11.11 -19.60
N ARG A 97 -8.89 10.08 -20.29
CA ARG A 97 -9.97 9.21 -19.78
C ARG A 97 -9.54 8.51 -18.49
N ALA A 98 -8.28 8.04 -18.43
CA ALA A 98 -7.58 7.46 -17.29
C ALA A 98 -7.42 8.38 -16.08
N GLY A 99 -7.61 9.69 -16.23
CA GLY A 99 -7.37 10.63 -15.14
C GLY A 99 -5.91 10.63 -14.68
N THR A 100 -4.98 10.21 -15.54
CA THR A 100 -3.53 10.24 -15.28
C THR A 100 -2.84 11.34 -16.10
N SER A 101 -1.59 11.66 -15.78
CA SER A 101 -0.85 12.70 -16.50
C SER A 101 -0.09 12.12 -17.70
N PRO A 102 -0.03 12.85 -18.83
CA PRO A 102 0.82 12.46 -19.96
C PRO A 102 2.30 12.32 -19.58
N GLU A 103 2.77 13.10 -18.60
CA GLU A 103 4.14 13.04 -18.10
C GLU A 103 4.44 11.70 -17.41
N SER A 104 3.54 11.23 -16.55
CA SER A 104 3.71 9.98 -15.81
C SER A 104 3.73 8.78 -16.76
N VAL A 105 2.81 8.74 -17.73
CA VAL A 105 2.80 7.70 -18.78
C VAL A 105 4.04 7.82 -19.67
N TYR A 106 4.46 9.03 -20.03
CA TYR A 106 5.69 9.21 -20.81
C TYR A 106 6.93 8.72 -20.06
N LYS A 107 7.04 8.98 -18.76
CA LYS A 107 8.14 8.48 -17.92
C LYS A 107 8.16 6.94 -17.88
N HIS A 108 6.99 6.31 -17.79
CA HIS A 108 6.85 4.85 -17.89
C HIS A 108 7.39 4.32 -19.23
N GLU A 109 6.93 4.87 -20.36
CA GLU A 109 7.39 4.44 -21.68
C GLU A 109 8.88 4.75 -21.94
N LEU A 110 9.38 5.88 -21.42
CA LEU A 110 10.81 6.19 -21.46
C LEU A 110 11.63 5.14 -20.69
N CYS A 111 11.12 4.64 -19.56
CA CYS A 111 11.78 3.56 -18.82
C CYS A 111 11.95 2.31 -19.70
N HIS A 112 10.90 1.91 -20.44
CA HIS A 112 10.98 0.80 -21.40
C HIS A 112 12.02 1.05 -22.50
N LEU A 113 12.15 2.27 -23.02
CA LEU A 113 13.23 2.63 -23.96
C LEU A 113 14.62 2.49 -23.31
N VAL A 114 14.80 3.00 -22.09
CA VAL A 114 16.08 2.90 -21.36
C VAL A 114 16.45 1.44 -21.12
N LEU A 115 15.50 0.61 -20.69
CA LEU A 115 15.70 -0.82 -20.49
C LEU A 115 16.04 -1.52 -21.80
N GLY A 116 15.33 -1.21 -22.89
CA GLY A 116 15.54 -1.82 -24.21
C GLY A 116 16.89 -1.49 -24.82
N ALA A 117 17.43 -0.31 -24.55
CA ALA A 117 18.75 0.10 -25.00
C ALA A 117 19.90 -0.50 -24.18
N ASN A 118 19.67 -0.85 -22.91
CA ASN A 118 20.72 -1.31 -22.01
C ASN A 118 20.71 -2.82 -21.74
N ILE A 119 19.56 -3.48 -21.81
CA ILE A 119 19.40 -4.87 -21.38
C ILE A 119 18.74 -5.71 -22.48
N ALA A 120 19.35 -6.83 -22.84
CA ALA A 120 18.83 -7.75 -23.83
C ALA A 120 17.44 -8.28 -23.43
N ARG A 121 16.56 -8.45 -24.43
CA ARG A 121 15.18 -8.92 -24.23
C ARG A 121 15.05 -10.23 -23.43
N HIS A 122 15.97 -11.18 -23.59
CA HIS A 122 15.93 -12.46 -22.86
C HIS A 122 16.30 -12.35 -21.38
N LEU A 123 16.87 -11.21 -20.96
CA LEU A 123 17.22 -10.88 -19.58
C LEU A 123 16.17 -9.95 -18.94
N ARG A 124 15.02 -9.74 -19.59
CA ARG A 124 13.94 -8.88 -19.11
C ARG A 124 12.64 -9.67 -19.08
N PRO A 125 12.40 -10.47 -18.03
CA PRO A 125 11.08 -11.07 -17.86
C PRO A 125 10.05 -9.95 -17.71
N LEU A 126 8.84 -10.18 -18.22
CA LEU A 126 7.83 -9.12 -18.35
C LEU A 126 7.45 -8.50 -17.00
N TRP A 127 7.37 -9.32 -15.94
CA TRP A 127 7.12 -8.82 -14.58
C TRP A 127 8.17 -7.79 -14.13
N PHE A 128 9.44 -7.96 -14.53
CA PHE A 128 10.51 -7.05 -14.14
C PHE A 128 10.46 -5.76 -14.96
N GLU A 129 10.25 -5.87 -16.27
CA GLU A 129 10.15 -4.72 -17.18
C GLU A 129 8.97 -3.81 -16.79
N GLU A 130 7.77 -4.39 -16.62
CA GLU A 130 6.57 -3.63 -16.25
C GLU A 130 6.63 -3.11 -14.81
N GLY A 131 7.08 -3.95 -13.87
CA GLY A 131 7.19 -3.58 -12.47
C GLY A 131 8.16 -2.42 -12.27
N LEU A 132 9.33 -2.46 -12.95
CA LEU A 132 10.34 -1.43 -12.81
C LEU A 132 9.89 -0.12 -13.48
N ALA A 133 9.23 -0.20 -14.64
CA ALA A 133 8.68 0.97 -15.31
C ALA A 133 7.60 1.66 -14.47
N GLN A 134 6.74 0.90 -13.77
CA GLN A 134 5.74 1.44 -12.85
C GLN A 134 6.35 2.05 -11.58
N TRP A 135 7.32 1.36 -10.99
CA TRP A 135 8.05 1.84 -9.82
C TRP A 135 8.74 3.18 -10.12
N VAL A 136 9.39 3.27 -11.29
CA VAL A 136 10.10 4.48 -11.73
C VAL A 136 9.14 5.64 -12.02
N SER A 137 8.02 5.35 -12.68
CA SER A 137 7.08 6.38 -13.12
C SER A 137 6.16 6.88 -12.00
N GLU A 138 6.18 6.22 -10.84
CA GLU A 138 5.27 6.45 -9.70
C GLU A 138 3.80 6.45 -10.15
N THR A 139 3.48 5.70 -11.22
CA THR A 139 2.13 5.65 -11.78
C THR A 139 1.38 4.46 -11.21
N PRO A 140 0.33 4.64 -10.39
CA PRO A 140 -0.55 3.55 -10.03
C PRO A 140 -1.35 3.17 -11.29
N PHE A 141 -0.96 2.08 -11.95
CA PHE A 141 -1.60 1.61 -13.19
C PHE A 141 -3.09 1.26 -13.00
N GLU A 142 -3.54 1.07 -11.76
CA GLU A 142 -4.95 0.92 -11.41
C GLU A 142 -5.79 2.13 -11.87
N SER A 143 -5.25 3.34 -11.80
CA SER A 143 -5.92 4.55 -12.30
C SER A 143 -6.06 4.51 -13.83
N ALA A 144 -5.01 4.03 -14.52
CA ALA A 144 -4.95 3.88 -15.97
C ALA A 144 -6.00 2.91 -16.54
N LEU A 145 -6.21 1.76 -15.90
CA LEU A 145 -7.14 0.72 -16.39
C LEU A 145 -8.58 0.93 -15.97
N SER A 146 -8.84 1.61 -14.86
CA SER A 146 -10.22 1.92 -14.44
C SER A 146 -11.00 2.69 -15.50
N ALA A 147 -10.31 3.49 -16.31
CA ALA A 147 -10.91 4.28 -17.38
C ALA A 147 -11.03 3.60 -18.74
N THR A 148 -10.40 2.45 -18.95
CA THR A 148 -10.62 1.64 -20.14
C THR A 148 -11.83 0.71 -19.95
N GLY A 149 -12.51 0.77 -18.80
CA GLY A 149 -13.65 -0.09 -18.48
C GLY A 149 -13.24 -1.53 -18.14
N TYR A 150 -11.94 -1.82 -18.14
CA TYR A 150 -11.37 -3.08 -17.69
C TYR A 150 -11.28 -3.08 -16.16
N ILE A 151 -12.42 -3.27 -15.51
CA ILE A 151 -12.44 -3.74 -14.12
C ILE A 151 -12.11 -5.23 -14.19
N SER A 152 -10.82 -5.58 -14.24
CA SER A 152 -10.38 -6.97 -14.10
C SER A 152 -10.75 -7.42 -12.69
N GLY A 153 -11.92 -8.06 -12.59
CA GLY A 153 -12.64 -8.35 -11.36
C GLY A 153 -12.14 -9.58 -10.60
N THR A 154 -10.86 -9.93 -10.71
CA THR A 154 -10.33 -11.08 -9.97
C THR A 154 -8.95 -10.76 -9.42
N ASP A 155 -8.87 -10.68 -8.09
CA ASP A 155 -7.63 -10.78 -7.31
C ASP A 155 -7.05 -12.20 -7.49
N VAL A 156 -6.55 -12.46 -8.70
CA VAL A 156 -5.93 -13.75 -9.04
C VAL A 156 -4.59 -13.77 -8.33
N LYS A 157 -4.43 -14.79 -7.50
CA LYS A 157 -3.20 -15.03 -6.78
C LYS A 157 -2.19 -15.71 -7.71
N PRO A 158 -1.00 -15.13 -7.91
CA PRO A 158 0.03 -15.77 -8.70
C PRO A 158 0.58 -17.00 -7.95
N ASP A 159 1.14 -17.93 -8.70
CA ASP A 159 1.86 -19.11 -8.18
C ASP A 159 3.35 -19.11 -8.52
N SER A 160 3.79 -18.22 -9.43
CA SER A 160 5.18 -18.01 -9.85
C SER A 160 5.35 -16.63 -10.50
N MET A 161 6.60 -16.20 -10.69
CA MET A 161 6.95 -14.97 -11.42
C MET A 161 6.66 -15.09 -12.92
N ASP A 162 6.75 -16.30 -13.47
CA ASP A 162 6.34 -16.58 -14.86
C ASP A 162 4.83 -16.40 -15.02
N HIS A 163 4.04 -16.84 -14.05
CA HIS A 163 2.59 -16.62 -14.06
C HIS A 163 2.26 -15.12 -14.01
N ILE A 164 2.98 -14.31 -13.21
CA ILE A 164 2.81 -12.84 -13.23
C ILE A 164 3.09 -12.28 -14.63
N SER A 165 4.16 -12.74 -15.29
CA SER A 165 4.47 -12.34 -16.67
C SER A 165 3.40 -12.79 -17.67
N HIS A 166 2.77 -13.95 -17.47
CA HIS A 166 1.65 -14.40 -18.29
C HIS A 166 0.39 -13.56 -18.06
N MET A 167 0.06 -13.26 -16.79
CA MET A 167 -1.07 -12.40 -16.42
C MET A 167 -0.92 -11.00 -17.03
N ALA A 168 0.29 -10.43 -16.96
CA ALA A 168 0.63 -9.13 -17.55
C ALA A 168 0.45 -9.08 -19.08
N ARG A 169 0.49 -10.23 -19.76
CA ARG A 169 0.28 -10.34 -21.22
C ARG A 169 -1.19 -10.60 -21.59
N ASP A 170 -1.94 -11.26 -20.72
CA ASP A 170 -3.32 -11.64 -20.97
C ASP A 170 -4.25 -10.45 -20.68
N PRO A 171 -5.01 -9.92 -21.66
CA PRO A 171 -5.94 -8.82 -21.44
C PRO A 171 -6.96 -9.05 -20.30
N ALA A 172 -7.30 -10.31 -20.00
CA ALA A 172 -8.21 -10.64 -18.90
C ALA A 172 -7.59 -10.41 -17.50
N TYR A 173 -6.27 -10.59 -17.39
CA TYR A 173 -5.54 -10.55 -16.12
C TYR A 173 -4.49 -9.43 -16.04
N MET A 174 -4.36 -8.62 -17.09
CA MET A 174 -3.33 -7.60 -17.26
C MET A 174 -3.22 -6.66 -16.05
N THR A 175 -4.35 -6.17 -15.53
CA THR A 175 -4.39 -5.33 -14.31
C THR A 175 -3.70 -6.01 -13.13
N SER A 176 -4.05 -7.28 -12.88
CA SER A 176 -3.53 -8.05 -11.76
C SER A 176 -2.05 -8.40 -11.99
N GLY A 177 -1.67 -8.76 -13.21
CA GLY A 177 -0.28 -9.03 -13.57
C GLY A 177 0.62 -7.82 -13.35
N TYR A 178 0.17 -6.64 -13.75
CA TYR A 178 0.88 -5.38 -13.52
C TYR A 178 0.97 -5.00 -12.04
N HIS A 179 -0.13 -5.15 -11.28
CA HIS A 179 -0.11 -4.93 -9.84
C HIS A 179 0.90 -5.85 -9.13
N HIS A 180 0.93 -7.14 -9.48
CA HIS A 180 1.91 -8.08 -8.91
C HIS A 180 3.34 -7.80 -9.37
N ALA A 181 3.54 -7.31 -10.59
CA ALA A 181 4.83 -6.90 -11.12
C ALA A 181 5.41 -5.71 -10.32
N LEU A 182 4.63 -4.66 -10.08
CA LEU A 182 5.03 -3.55 -9.20
C LEU A 182 5.32 -4.04 -7.78
N ALA A 183 4.41 -4.83 -7.21
CA ALA A 183 4.59 -5.37 -5.87
C ALA A 183 5.87 -6.22 -5.72
N ALA A 184 6.33 -6.86 -6.79
CA ALA A 184 7.59 -7.59 -6.79
C ALA A 184 8.80 -6.66 -6.71
N ILE A 185 8.79 -5.53 -7.43
CA ILE A 185 9.86 -4.53 -7.35
C ILE A 185 9.85 -3.83 -5.98
N ASP A 186 8.68 -3.49 -5.45
CA ASP A 186 8.53 -2.93 -4.09
C ASP A 186 9.04 -3.91 -3.01
N ASP A 187 8.80 -5.22 -3.18
CA ASP A 187 9.34 -6.25 -2.26
C ASP A 187 10.87 -6.33 -2.35
N LEU A 188 11.45 -6.24 -3.55
CA LEU A 188 12.91 -6.19 -3.72
C LEU A 188 13.51 -4.93 -3.07
N GLU A 189 12.93 -3.76 -3.32
CA GLU A 189 13.39 -2.50 -2.74
C GLU A 189 13.25 -2.51 -1.21
N SER A 190 12.10 -2.93 -0.68
CA SER A 190 11.86 -2.92 0.76
C SER A 190 12.74 -3.89 1.53
N ARG A 191 13.07 -5.06 0.94
CA ARG A 191 13.91 -6.08 1.60
C ARG A 191 15.40 -5.85 1.42
N PHE A 192 15.82 -5.43 0.23
CA PHE A 192 17.23 -5.36 -0.14
C PHE A 192 17.73 -3.92 -0.34
N GLY A 193 16.84 -2.94 -0.42
CA GLY A 193 17.17 -1.54 -0.63
C GLY A 193 17.33 -1.17 -2.11
N PRO A 194 17.19 0.12 -2.45
CA PRO A 194 17.25 0.60 -3.85
C PRO A 194 18.60 0.35 -4.51
N GLU A 195 19.69 0.34 -3.74
CA GLU A 195 21.04 0.08 -4.28
C GLU A 195 21.17 -1.33 -4.86
N ASN A 196 20.47 -2.33 -4.30
CA ASN A 196 20.48 -3.69 -4.83
C ASN A 196 19.66 -3.82 -6.12
N VAL A 197 18.57 -3.04 -6.25
CA VAL A 197 17.80 -2.96 -7.51
C VAL A 197 18.65 -2.32 -8.62
N ARG A 198 19.37 -1.24 -8.32
CA ARG A 198 20.34 -0.63 -9.25
C ARG A 198 21.47 -1.58 -9.62
N ALA A 199 22.05 -2.27 -8.64
CA ALA A 199 23.09 -3.26 -8.88
C ALA A 199 22.60 -4.38 -9.81
N LEU A 200 21.35 -4.82 -9.65
CA LEU A 200 20.74 -5.80 -10.55
C LEU A 200 20.58 -5.26 -11.98
N CYS A 201 20.12 -4.01 -12.14
CA CYS A 201 20.04 -3.38 -13.46
C CYS A 201 21.42 -3.30 -14.14
N ASP A 202 22.46 -2.91 -13.40
CA ASP A 202 23.82 -2.86 -13.90
C ASP A 202 24.37 -4.25 -14.24
N ALA A 203 24.11 -5.27 -13.42
CA ALA A 203 24.50 -6.64 -13.69
C ALA A 203 23.82 -7.21 -14.95
N LEU A 204 22.54 -6.90 -15.17
CA LEU A 204 21.79 -7.29 -16.37
C LEU A 204 22.33 -6.60 -17.63
N LYS A 205 22.72 -5.32 -17.53
CA LYS A 205 23.41 -4.59 -18.60
C LYS A 205 24.74 -5.23 -18.95
N HIS A 206 25.56 -5.61 -17.96
CA HIS A 206 26.83 -6.29 -18.23
C HIS A 206 26.61 -7.68 -18.87
N ALA A 207 25.64 -8.45 -18.36
CA ALA A 207 25.29 -9.77 -18.90
C ALA A 207 24.82 -9.71 -20.36
N THR A 208 24.22 -8.60 -20.79
CA THR A 208 23.80 -8.36 -22.19
C THR A 208 24.97 -8.40 -23.18
N THR A 209 26.17 -7.99 -22.74
CA THR A 209 27.38 -8.01 -23.57
C THR A 209 28.16 -9.32 -23.48
N SER A 210 27.78 -10.23 -22.57
CA SER A 210 28.48 -11.48 -22.34
C SER A 210 28.22 -12.49 -23.47
N PRO A 211 29.26 -13.20 -23.96
CA PRO A 211 29.08 -14.25 -24.96
C PRO A 211 28.36 -15.49 -24.41
N ALA A 212 28.30 -15.65 -23.09
CA ALA A 212 27.57 -16.74 -22.44
C ALA A 212 26.09 -16.39 -22.32
N LYS A 213 25.20 -17.29 -22.79
CA LYS A 213 23.75 -17.18 -22.57
C LYS A 213 23.47 -17.37 -21.08
N THR A 214 23.40 -16.26 -20.36
CA THR A 214 23.08 -16.21 -18.93
C THR A 214 21.57 -15.96 -18.82
N GLY A 215 20.90 -16.65 -17.90
CA GLY A 215 19.48 -16.40 -17.59
C GLY A 215 19.31 -15.23 -16.61
N PHE A 216 18.11 -14.67 -16.52
CA PHE A 216 17.80 -13.61 -15.55
C PHE A 216 18.07 -14.07 -14.12
N GLU A 217 17.65 -15.28 -13.76
CA GLU A 217 17.77 -15.88 -12.44
C GLU A 217 19.23 -16.03 -12.03
N GLN A 218 20.11 -16.36 -12.98
CA GLN A 218 21.54 -16.47 -12.70
C GLN A 218 22.18 -15.10 -12.43
N VAL A 219 21.76 -14.04 -13.14
CA VAL A 219 22.20 -12.67 -12.86
C VAL A 219 21.67 -12.21 -11.50
N PHE A 220 20.41 -12.53 -11.21
CA PHE A 220 19.77 -12.25 -9.92
C PHE A 220 20.54 -12.91 -8.77
N ASP A 221 20.83 -14.20 -8.85
CA ASP A 221 21.57 -14.97 -7.84
C ASP A 221 22.98 -14.43 -7.58
N GLY A 222 23.63 -13.89 -8.62
CA GLY A 222 24.95 -13.28 -8.50
C GLY A 222 24.95 -11.88 -7.90
N THR A 223 23.78 -11.23 -7.82
CA THR A 223 23.67 -9.81 -7.43
C THR A 223 22.93 -9.62 -6.12
N MET A 224 21.84 -10.35 -5.91
CA MET A 224 20.96 -10.19 -4.76
C MET A 224 21.47 -10.96 -3.54
N PRO A 225 21.23 -10.47 -2.31
CA PRO A 225 21.63 -11.18 -1.08
C PRO A 225 21.00 -12.57 -0.93
N ARG A 226 19.93 -12.86 -1.68
CA ARG A 226 19.20 -14.12 -1.67
C ARG A 226 18.98 -14.57 -3.11
N ASN A 227 19.07 -15.88 -3.35
CA ASN A 227 18.80 -16.44 -4.67
C ASN A 227 17.33 -16.27 -5.08
N PHE A 228 17.08 -16.28 -6.38
CA PHE A 228 15.81 -16.02 -7.03
C PHE A 228 14.74 -17.01 -6.56
N ALA A 229 15.03 -18.32 -6.57
CA ALA A 229 14.06 -19.34 -6.19
C ALA A 229 13.58 -19.18 -4.74
N ALA A 230 14.50 -18.87 -3.80
CA ALA A 230 14.12 -18.68 -2.41
C ALA A 230 13.40 -17.35 -2.18
N TRP A 231 13.71 -16.31 -2.96
CA TRP A 231 12.96 -15.04 -2.92
C TRP A 231 11.55 -15.21 -3.52
N GLU A 232 11.43 -15.86 -4.67
CA GLU A 232 10.15 -16.14 -5.34
C GLU A 232 9.19 -16.90 -4.42
N ILE A 233 9.65 -17.97 -3.75
CA ILE A 233 8.83 -18.73 -2.79
C ILE A 233 8.27 -17.81 -1.70
N ASP A 234 9.11 -16.96 -1.11
CA ASP A 234 8.70 -16.02 -0.07
C ASP A 234 7.72 -14.95 -0.59
N PHE A 235 8.00 -14.42 -1.78
CA PHE A 235 7.18 -13.39 -2.41
C PHE A 235 5.79 -13.95 -2.77
N ILE A 236 5.73 -15.08 -3.46
CA ILE A 236 4.48 -15.75 -3.81
C ILE A 236 3.69 -16.15 -2.57
N ALA A 237 4.35 -16.70 -1.54
CA ALA A 237 3.70 -17.01 -0.26
C ALA A 237 3.09 -15.75 0.39
N SER A 238 3.76 -14.60 0.28
CA SER A 238 3.22 -13.31 0.78
C SER A 238 1.97 -12.87 0.03
N ARG A 239 1.91 -13.08 -1.30
CA ARG A 239 0.74 -12.72 -2.13
C ARG A 239 -0.42 -13.69 -1.94
N GLN A 240 -0.12 -14.95 -1.64
CA GLN A 240 -1.14 -15.96 -1.38
C GLN A 240 -1.75 -15.87 0.02
N ARG A 241 -1.03 -15.26 0.97
CA ARG A 241 -1.48 -15.06 2.34
C ARG A 241 -2.80 -14.30 2.34
N SER A 242 -3.87 -14.98 2.76
CA SER A 242 -5.17 -14.34 2.88
C SER A 242 -5.12 -13.30 4.01
N PHE A 243 -5.77 -12.16 3.81
CA PHE A 243 -6.06 -11.20 4.88
C PHE A 243 -6.56 -11.87 6.17
N TRP A 244 -7.30 -12.97 6.06
CA TRP A 244 -7.76 -13.73 7.23
C TRP A 244 -6.63 -14.34 8.07
N MET A 245 -5.52 -14.73 7.45
CA MET A 245 -4.37 -15.26 8.19
C MET A 245 -3.65 -14.15 8.96
N ASP A 246 -3.61 -12.94 8.41
CA ASP A 246 -3.04 -11.77 9.10
C ASP A 246 -3.98 -11.26 10.18
N ALA A 247 -5.29 -11.24 9.91
CA ALA A 247 -6.32 -10.92 10.90
C ALA A 247 -6.30 -11.94 12.06
N LEU A 248 -6.16 -13.23 11.78
CA LEU A 248 -6.03 -14.27 12.81
C LEU A 248 -4.73 -14.14 13.59
N GLY A 249 -3.61 -13.81 12.93
CA GLY A 249 -2.34 -13.53 13.61
C GLY A 249 -2.45 -12.32 14.53
N PHE A 250 -3.07 -11.24 14.06
CA PHE A 250 -3.33 -10.04 14.83
C PHE A 250 -4.26 -10.32 16.02
N VAL A 251 -5.39 -10.99 15.80
CA VAL A 251 -6.30 -11.41 16.88
C VAL A 251 -5.55 -12.32 17.86
N GLY A 252 -4.75 -13.26 17.39
CA GLY A 252 -3.93 -14.15 18.23
C GLY A 252 -2.86 -13.40 19.04
N GLN A 253 -2.35 -12.28 18.55
CA GLN A 253 -1.41 -11.44 19.29
C GLN A 253 -2.11 -10.53 20.31
N TYR A 254 -3.32 -10.05 20.00
CA TYR A 254 -4.03 -9.05 20.80
C TYR A 254 -5.29 -9.57 21.50
N TRP A 255 -5.52 -10.89 21.55
CA TRP A 255 -6.75 -11.45 22.09
C TRP A 255 -6.99 -11.08 23.56
N PHE A 256 -5.94 -11.00 24.39
CA PHE A 256 -6.05 -10.53 25.77
C PHE A 256 -6.52 -9.09 25.87
N ALA A 257 -5.99 -8.20 25.02
CA ALA A 257 -6.42 -6.81 24.97
C ALA A 257 -7.88 -6.70 24.50
N LEU A 258 -8.29 -7.53 23.55
CA LEU A 258 -9.69 -7.61 23.10
C LEU A 258 -10.62 -8.10 24.23
N ILE A 259 -10.24 -9.15 24.97
CA ILE A 259 -10.99 -9.63 26.13
C ILE A 259 -11.09 -8.52 27.19
N PHE A 260 -9.99 -7.83 27.47
CA PHE A 260 -9.99 -6.74 28.46
C PHE A 260 -10.88 -5.58 28.02
N LEU A 261 -10.85 -5.21 26.74
CA LEU A 261 -11.70 -4.17 26.17
C LEU A 261 -13.18 -4.56 26.26
N VAL A 262 -13.51 -5.80 25.90
CA VAL A 262 -14.88 -6.34 26.01
C VAL A 262 -15.34 -6.41 27.47
N ALA A 263 -14.49 -6.90 28.38
CA ALA A 263 -14.79 -6.97 29.80
C ALA A 263 -15.02 -5.58 30.39
N THR A 264 -14.17 -4.60 30.05
CA THR A 264 -14.31 -3.20 30.49
C THR A 264 -15.58 -2.57 29.94
N PHE A 265 -15.92 -2.85 28.68
CA PHE A 265 -17.17 -2.38 28.07
C PHE A 265 -18.41 -2.96 28.78
N PHE A 266 -18.42 -4.26 29.06
CA PHE A 266 -19.53 -4.87 29.82
C PHE A 266 -19.59 -4.39 31.26
N LEU A 267 -18.45 -4.20 31.92
CA LEU A 267 -18.38 -3.60 33.25
C LEU A 267 -18.98 -2.18 33.23
N PHE A 268 -18.64 -1.36 32.24
CA PHE A 268 -19.20 -0.03 32.04
C PHE A 268 -20.73 -0.06 31.85
N LEU A 269 -21.24 -0.97 31.00
CA LEU A 269 -22.68 -1.16 30.81
C LEU A 269 -23.38 -1.61 32.10
N ALA A 270 -22.76 -2.52 32.86
CA ALA A 270 -23.29 -2.97 34.15
C ALA A 270 -23.36 -1.84 35.17
N LEU A 271 -22.31 -1.01 35.27
CA LEU A 271 -22.28 0.17 36.14
C LEU A 271 -23.33 1.21 35.71
N ARG A 272 -23.49 1.46 34.42
CA ARG A 272 -24.52 2.37 33.89
C ARG A 272 -25.93 1.87 34.20
N LYS A 273 -26.18 0.57 34.07
CA LYS A 273 -27.46 -0.06 34.42
C LYS A 273 -27.72 -0.01 35.93
N LYS A 274 -26.70 -0.21 36.75
CA LYS A 274 -26.79 -0.08 38.22
C LYS A 274 -27.19 1.35 38.62
N ARG A 275 -26.48 2.37 38.10
CA ARG A 275 -26.81 3.79 38.37
C ARG A 275 -28.22 4.17 37.97
N ARG A 276 -28.71 3.67 36.82
CA ARG A 276 -30.11 3.90 36.40
C ARG A 276 -31.13 3.29 37.37
N ARG A 277 -30.83 2.13 37.95
CA ARG A 277 -31.71 1.51 38.96
C ARG A 277 -31.71 2.29 40.26
N GLU A 278 -30.55 2.74 40.72
CA GLU A 278 -30.43 3.56 41.93
C GLU A 278 -31.17 4.90 41.77
N GLN A 279 -31.07 5.53 40.59
CA GLN A 279 -31.83 6.74 40.27
C GLN A 279 -33.34 6.50 40.32
N LEU A 280 -33.85 5.43 39.69
CA LEU A 280 -35.28 5.09 39.77
C LEU A 280 -35.78 4.81 41.18
N ILE A 281 -34.91 4.25 42.05
CA ILE A 281 -35.24 4.09 43.47
C ILE A 281 -35.36 5.48 44.08
N VAL A 282 -34.34 6.33 44.00
CA VAL A 282 -34.37 7.69 44.59
C VAL A 282 -35.57 8.50 44.07
N ASP A 283 -35.85 8.45 42.78
CA ASP A 283 -37.00 9.14 42.16
C ASP A 283 -38.33 8.63 42.77
N ASN A 284 -38.49 7.32 42.94
CA ASN A 284 -39.66 6.74 43.59
C ASN A 284 -39.79 7.09 45.08
N TRP A 285 -38.66 7.29 45.80
CA TRP A 285 -38.69 7.79 47.18
C TRP A 285 -39.10 9.27 47.22
N ASN A 286 -38.56 10.10 46.31
CA ASN A 286 -38.95 11.51 46.19
C ASN A 286 -40.44 11.66 45.84
N GLU A 287 -40.97 10.84 44.93
CA GLU A 287 -42.40 10.80 44.61
C GLU A 287 -43.25 10.41 45.83
N GLN A 288 -42.77 9.47 46.67
CA GLN A 288 -43.44 9.11 47.92
C GLN A 288 -43.39 10.24 48.95
N ASP A 289 -42.26 10.91 49.13
CA ASP A 289 -42.11 12.05 50.04
C ASP A 289 -43.00 13.24 49.58
N GLU A 290 -43.17 13.45 48.27
CA GLU A 290 -44.11 14.44 47.73
C GLU A 290 -45.58 14.07 47.97
N LEU A 291 -45.92 12.78 47.95
CA LEU A 291 -47.27 12.28 48.26
C LEU A 291 -47.58 12.31 49.77
N PHE A 292 -46.58 12.03 50.60
CA PHE A 292 -46.64 12.12 52.05
C PHE A 292 -45.98 13.40 52.53
N GLN A 293 -46.51 14.56 52.10
CA GLN A 293 -46.10 15.81 52.74
C GLN A 293 -46.35 15.67 54.24
N PRO A 294 -45.34 15.94 55.09
CA PRO A 294 -45.51 15.83 56.53
C PRO A 294 -46.70 16.69 56.91
N ASP A 295 -47.70 16.07 57.53
CA ASP A 295 -48.88 16.75 58.01
C ASP A 295 -48.40 17.88 58.94
N PRO A 296 -48.71 19.16 58.67
CA PRO A 296 -48.20 20.28 59.46
C PRO A 296 -48.54 20.17 60.96
N GLU A 297 -49.52 19.34 61.35
CA GLU A 297 -49.79 18.99 62.76
C GLU A 297 -48.65 18.22 63.45
N TRP A 298 -47.80 17.51 62.71
CA TRP A 298 -46.61 16.79 63.23
C TRP A 298 -45.33 17.63 63.18
N SER A 299 -45.45 18.95 63.03
CA SER A 299 -44.32 19.82 63.38
C SER A 299 -44.11 19.66 64.89
N TYR A 300 -43.11 18.85 65.25
CA TYR A 300 -42.53 18.89 66.57
C TYR A 300 -42.06 20.32 66.77
N GLU A 301 -42.90 21.15 67.39
CA GLU A 301 -42.38 22.29 68.13
C GLU A 301 -41.33 21.67 69.06
N PRO A 302 -40.07 22.12 69.00
CA PRO A 302 -39.12 21.70 70.00
C PRO A 302 -39.67 22.24 71.31
N GLU A 303 -40.46 21.42 72.02
CA GLU A 303 -40.73 21.64 73.43
C GLU A 303 -39.35 21.82 74.04
N ASP A 304 -39.18 22.95 74.73
CA ASP A 304 -37.99 23.31 75.46
C ASP A 304 -37.69 22.19 76.47
N PHE A 305 -37.02 21.14 76.00
CA PHE A 305 -36.60 20.02 76.81
C PHE A 305 -35.39 20.52 77.58
N GLU A 306 -35.67 21.25 78.66
CA GLU A 306 -34.68 21.60 79.67
C GLU A 306 -33.99 20.31 80.09
N ALA A 307 -32.74 20.17 79.66
CA ALA A 307 -31.89 19.02 79.93
C ALA A 307 -31.60 18.93 81.43
N GLY A 308 -32.49 18.26 82.16
CA GLY A 308 -32.21 17.62 83.43
C GLY A 308 -31.82 16.17 83.20
N PHE A 309 -30.71 15.91 82.50
CA PHE A 309 -30.13 14.57 82.39
C PHE A 309 -28.85 14.51 83.23
N ASP A 310 -29.06 14.46 84.55
CA ASP A 310 -28.07 13.90 85.49
C ASP A 310 -28.28 12.39 85.48
N GLY A 311 -27.40 11.66 84.81
CA GLY A 311 -27.53 10.21 84.66
C GLY A 311 -26.27 9.60 84.08
N ASP A 312 -25.33 9.33 84.98
CA ASP A 312 -24.17 8.45 84.79
C ASP A 312 -24.63 7.02 84.47
N GLU A 313 -25.19 6.78 83.28
CA GLU A 313 -25.48 5.43 82.78
C GLU A 313 -24.29 4.93 81.95
N ASP A 314 -23.48 4.15 82.66
CA ASP A 314 -22.42 3.27 82.20
C ASP A 314 -23.03 2.24 81.22
N TRP A 315 -23.00 2.55 79.92
CA TRP A 315 -23.39 1.61 78.88
C TRP A 315 -22.24 0.62 78.66
N ASP A 316 -22.34 -0.52 79.34
CA ASP A 316 -21.51 -1.70 79.09
C ASP A 316 -21.47 -2.03 77.59
N GLU A 317 -20.28 -1.93 76.99
CA GLU A 317 -20.00 -2.37 75.62
C GLU A 317 -20.27 -3.89 75.51
N PRO A 318 -21.20 -4.34 74.66
CA PRO A 318 -21.36 -5.77 74.41
C PRO A 318 -20.19 -6.30 73.57
N ASP A 319 -19.47 -7.24 74.19
CA ASP A 319 -18.39 -8.09 73.68
C ASP A 319 -18.39 -8.33 72.15
N SER A 320 -17.32 -7.88 71.51
CA SER A 320 -16.97 -8.25 70.14
C SER A 320 -16.52 -9.71 70.05
N GLN A 321 -17.46 -10.64 69.90
CA GLN A 321 -17.16 -12.01 69.49
C GLN A 321 -16.77 -12.03 68.01
N THR A 322 -15.46 -12.10 67.75
CA THR A 322 -14.89 -12.46 66.46
C THR A 322 -14.92 -13.99 66.31
N PRO A 323 -15.62 -14.55 65.30
CA PRO A 323 -15.52 -15.98 65.00
C PRO A 323 -14.17 -16.28 64.36
N GLY A 324 -13.46 -17.22 64.98
CA GLY A 324 -12.14 -17.69 64.58
C GLY A 324 -12.09 -18.48 63.28
N GLU A 325 -10.84 -18.65 62.87
CA GLU A 325 -10.27 -19.50 61.83
C GLU A 325 -10.96 -20.85 61.63
N ASP A 326 -11.12 -21.28 60.36
CA ASP A 326 -10.53 -22.56 59.93
C ASP A 326 -10.74 -22.80 58.42
N GLY A 327 -9.66 -23.13 57.72
CA GLY A 327 -9.75 -23.41 56.28
C GLY A 327 -8.44 -23.72 55.57
N GLN A 328 -7.54 -24.51 56.17
CA GLN A 328 -6.44 -25.15 55.45
C GLN A 328 -6.96 -25.98 54.26
N LYS A 329 -6.44 -25.73 53.06
CA LYS A 329 -6.46 -26.72 51.96
C LYS A 329 -5.05 -26.93 51.41
N GLN A 330 -4.64 -28.19 51.49
CA GLN A 330 -3.37 -28.78 51.07
C GLN A 330 -3.07 -28.62 49.56
N PRO A 331 -1.79 -28.75 49.16
CA PRO A 331 -1.40 -28.83 47.76
C PRO A 331 -1.62 -30.25 47.21
N ARG A 332 -2.12 -30.36 45.96
CA ARG A 332 -2.01 -31.59 45.17
C ARG A 332 -0.80 -31.48 44.25
N GLN A 333 0.17 -32.35 44.48
CA GLN A 333 1.17 -32.77 43.50
C GLN A 333 0.64 -34.03 42.79
N SER A 334 0.68 -34.02 41.46
CA SER A 334 1.05 -35.13 40.56
C SER A 334 0.79 -34.72 39.12
#